data_AF-A0A9D1G2J0-F1
#
_entry.id   AF-A0A9D1G2J0-F1
#
_cell.length_a   1.000
_cell.length_b   1.000
_cell.length_c   1.000
_cell.angle_alpha   90.00
_cell.angle_beta   90.00
_cell.angle_gamma   90.00
#
_symmetry.space_group_name_H-M   'P 1'
#
loop_
_entity.id
_entity.type
_entity.pdbx_description
1 polymer ?
#
loop_
_entity_poly.entity_id
_entity_poly.type
_entity_poly.pdbx_seq_one_letter_code
_entity_poly.pdbx_strand_id
1 'polypeptide(L)'
;MPADLWYNTGGVLRMLEVLLSSERKAEEKIKILGEEYAIRMSEPEEKEVARMCNLSQGLVEKGMAEGLEKGLEQGLEKGLEQGAFQAMLSSVKNLMANVGMSAAQAMDVLEIPAAERDRYFLALQ
;
A
#
# COMPACT_ATOMS: atom_id res chain seq x y z
N MET A 1 0.68 -53.13 -9.95
CA MET A 1 -0.05 -51.93 -10.38
C MET A 1 0.30 -51.67 -11.84
N PRO A 2 -0.67 -51.41 -12.73
CA PRO A 2 -0.41 -51.26 -14.16
C PRO A 2 0.22 -49.88 -14.48
N ALA A 3 1.10 -49.89 -15.48
CA ALA A 3 1.93 -48.77 -15.95
C ALA A 3 1.17 -47.75 -16.84
N ASP A 4 -0.12 -47.96 -17.03
CA ASP A 4 -1.02 -47.11 -17.80
C ASP A 4 -1.50 -45.88 -17.02
N LEU A 5 -1.57 -45.98 -15.68
CA LEU A 5 -2.04 -44.89 -14.82
C LEU A 5 -1.07 -43.71 -14.71
N TRP A 6 0.26 -43.91 -14.85
CA TRP A 6 1.24 -42.82 -14.72
C TRP A 6 1.35 -41.95 -15.98
N TYR A 7 1.02 -42.48 -17.16
CA TYR A 7 1.14 -41.76 -18.42
C TYR A 7 0.05 -40.67 -18.56
N ASN A 8 -1.13 -40.92 -17.99
CA ASN A 8 -2.28 -40.04 -18.10
C ASN A 8 -2.24 -38.89 -17.06
N THR A 9 -1.77 -39.15 -15.84
CA THR A 9 -1.63 -38.10 -14.82
C THR A 9 -0.61 -37.04 -15.22
N GLY A 10 0.45 -37.41 -15.95
CA GLY A 10 1.46 -36.46 -16.43
C GLY A 10 0.90 -35.41 -17.40
N GLY A 11 -0.12 -35.74 -18.19
CA GLY A 11 -0.79 -34.79 -19.08
C GLY A 11 -1.66 -33.80 -18.32
N VAL A 12 -2.49 -34.29 -17.39
CA VAL A 12 -3.36 -33.43 -16.56
C VAL A 12 -2.53 -32.49 -15.68
N LEU A 13 -1.42 -32.97 -15.11
CA LEU A 13 -0.53 -32.14 -14.29
C LEU A 13 0.10 -31.00 -15.11
N ARG A 14 0.57 -31.26 -16.34
CA ARG A 14 1.07 -30.19 -17.22
C ARG A 14 -0.02 -29.22 -17.65
N MET A 15 -1.24 -29.70 -17.91
CA MET A 15 -2.38 -28.83 -18.21
C MET A 15 -2.67 -27.86 -17.05
N LEU A 16 -2.69 -28.38 -15.82
CA LEU A 16 -2.88 -27.58 -14.61
C LEU A 16 -1.73 -26.60 -14.37
N GLU A 17 -0.49 -26.99 -14.66
CA GLU A 17 0.68 -26.10 -14.62
C GLU A 17 0.49 -24.92 -15.58
N VAL A 18 0.08 -25.17 -16.83
CA VAL A 18 -0.19 -24.13 -17.83
C VAL A 18 -1.33 -23.21 -17.36
N LEU A 19 -2.44 -23.79 -16.90
CA LEU A 19 -3.63 -23.05 -16.44
C LEU A 19 -3.33 -22.16 -15.23
N LEU A 20 -2.59 -22.66 -14.24
CA LEU A 20 -2.35 -21.98 -12.97
C LEU A 20 -1.06 -21.18 -12.93
N SER A 21 -0.22 -21.25 -13.97
CA SER A 21 1.02 -20.46 -14.05
C SER A 21 0.74 -18.96 -13.97
N SER A 22 1.36 -18.27 -13.03
CA SER A 22 1.29 -16.80 -12.90
C SER A 22 2.17 -16.06 -13.92
N GLU A 23 3.02 -16.78 -14.65
CA GLU A 23 4.00 -16.20 -15.58
C GLU A 23 3.49 -16.18 -17.03
N ARG A 24 2.51 -17.02 -17.35
CA ARG A 24 1.94 -17.12 -18.70
C ARG A 24 0.78 -16.16 -18.87
N LYS A 25 0.73 -15.49 -20.02
CA LYS A 25 -0.40 -14.64 -20.39
C LYS A 25 -1.64 -15.46 -20.73
N ALA A 26 -2.80 -14.81 -20.67
CA ALA A 26 -4.07 -15.44 -21.01
C ALA A 26 -4.06 -16.03 -22.43
N GLU A 27 -3.51 -15.30 -23.40
CA GLU A 27 -3.46 -15.71 -24.81
C GLU A 27 -2.62 -16.98 -24.99
N GLU A 28 -1.50 -17.09 -24.27
CA GLU A 28 -0.64 -18.28 -24.31
C GLU A 28 -1.32 -19.50 -23.68
N LYS A 29 -2.06 -19.30 -22.58
CA LYS A 29 -2.84 -20.37 -21.94
C LYS A 29 -3.91 -20.88 -22.88
N ILE A 30 -4.70 -19.98 -23.47
CA ILE A 30 -5.77 -20.31 -24.43
C ILE A 30 -5.19 -21.11 -25.60
N LYS A 31 -4.06 -20.65 -26.16
CA LYS A 31 -3.38 -21.32 -27.27
C LYS A 31 -2.92 -22.74 -26.91
N ILE A 32 -2.20 -22.91 -25.79
CA ILE A 32 -1.70 -24.23 -25.37
C ILE A 32 -2.86 -25.20 -25.07
N LEU A 33 -3.90 -24.72 -24.39
CA LEU A 33 -5.06 -25.55 -24.06
C LEU A 33 -5.83 -25.96 -25.32
N GLY A 34 -5.93 -25.09 -26.32
CA GLY A 34 -6.52 -25.39 -27.62
C GLY A 34 -5.69 -26.35 -28.47
N GLU A 35 -4.39 -26.10 -28.60
CA GLU A 35 -3.49 -26.85 -29.50
C GLU A 35 -3.06 -28.21 -28.92
N GLU A 36 -2.71 -28.28 -27.63
CA GLU A 36 -2.16 -29.50 -27.01
C GLU A 36 -3.21 -30.36 -26.30
N TYR A 37 -4.30 -29.76 -25.83
CA TYR A 37 -5.33 -30.45 -25.03
C TYR A 37 -6.71 -30.45 -25.69
N ALA A 38 -6.84 -29.88 -26.90
CA ALA A 38 -8.10 -29.77 -27.65
C ALA A 38 -9.24 -29.07 -26.88
N ILE A 39 -8.91 -28.21 -25.91
CA ILE A 39 -9.87 -27.41 -25.16
C ILE A 39 -10.15 -26.14 -25.96
N ARG A 40 -11.27 -26.15 -26.69
CA ARG A 40 -11.73 -24.97 -27.44
C ARG A 40 -12.47 -24.03 -26.50
N MET A 41 -12.06 -22.77 -26.51
CA MET A 41 -12.73 -21.70 -25.77
C MET A 41 -13.58 -20.85 -26.72
N SER A 42 -14.68 -20.35 -26.18
CA SER A 42 -15.53 -19.33 -26.78
C SER A 42 -15.06 -17.93 -26.39
N GLU A 43 -15.44 -16.89 -27.14
CA GLU A 43 -15.04 -15.51 -26.82
C GLU A 43 -15.36 -15.08 -25.36
N PRO A 44 -16.50 -15.46 -24.74
CA PRO A 44 -16.75 -15.17 -23.34
C PRO A 44 -15.75 -15.85 -22.39
N GLU A 45 -15.36 -17.10 -22.68
CA GLU A 45 -14.41 -17.86 -21.85
C GLU A 45 -13.01 -17.28 -21.95
N GLU A 46 -12.58 -16.87 -23.15
CA GLU A 46 -11.30 -16.17 -23.35
C GLU A 46 -11.26 -14.84 -22.56
N LYS A 47 -12.35 -14.08 -22.56
CA LYS A 47 -12.48 -12.84 -21.78
C LYS A 47 -12.38 -13.09 -20.28
N GLU A 48 -12.98 -14.16 -19.77
CA GLU A 48 -12.90 -14.49 -18.35
C GLU A 48 -11.49 -15.00 -17.96
N VAL A 49 -10.81 -15.77 -18.82
CA VAL A 49 -9.40 -16.13 -18.60
C VAL A 49 -8.50 -14.88 -18.58
N ALA A 50 -8.71 -13.94 -19.50
CA ALA A 50 -8.00 -12.66 -19.49
C ALA A 50 -8.27 -11.85 -18.22
N ARG A 51 -9.53 -11.79 -17.76
CA ARG A 51 -9.91 -11.12 -16.51
C ARG A 51 -9.21 -11.76 -15.31
N MET A 52 -9.21 -13.09 -15.22
CA MET A 52 -8.59 -13.82 -14.12
C MET A 52 -7.06 -13.63 -14.07
N CYS A 53 -6.39 -13.66 -15.22
CA CYS A 53 -4.95 -13.40 -15.32
C CYS A 53 -4.59 -11.98 -14.84
N ASN A 54 -5.46 -11.00 -15.10
CA ASN A 54 -5.23 -9.60 -14.74
C ASN A 54 -5.83 -9.21 -13.37
N LEU A 55 -6.51 -10.13 -12.67
CA LEU A 55 -7.19 -9.85 -11.41
C LEU A 55 -6.19 -9.48 -10.30
N SER A 56 -5.07 -10.20 -10.21
CA SER A 56 -4.01 -9.92 -9.24
C SER A 56 -3.38 -8.54 -9.47
N GLN A 57 -3.19 -8.15 -10.74
CA GLN A 57 -2.71 -6.83 -11.11
C GLN A 57 -3.68 -5.74 -10.63
N GLY A 58 -4.99 -5.90 -10.88
CA GLY A 58 -5.98 -4.94 -10.41
C GLY A 58 -6.03 -4.80 -8.87
N LEU A 59 -5.81 -5.89 -8.13
CA LEU A 59 -5.69 -5.86 -6.67
C LEU A 59 -4.43 -5.12 -6.21
N VAL A 60 -3.29 -5.37 -6.84
CA VAL A 60 -2.03 -4.69 -6.52
C VAL A 60 -2.13 -3.20 -6.81
N GLU A 61 -2.63 -2.82 -7.99
CA GLU A 61 -2.82 -1.42 -8.39
C GLU A 61 -3.74 -0.68 -7.41
N LYS A 62 -4.87 -1.28 -7.05
CA LYS A 62 -5.78 -0.72 -6.06
C LYS A 62 -5.12 -0.58 -4.69
N GLY A 63 -4.42 -1.62 -4.22
CA GLY A 63 -3.72 -1.59 -2.94
C GLY A 63 -2.61 -0.53 -2.90
N MET A 64 -1.87 -0.34 -3.99
CA MET A 64 -0.86 0.71 -4.11
C MET A 64 -1.48 2.10 -4.10
N ALA A 65 -2.58 2.31 -4.82
CA ALA A 65 -3.30 3.58 -4.85
C ALA A 65 -3.81 3.97 -3.45
N GLU A 66 -4.52 3.05 -2.77
CA GLU A 66 -5.02 3.27 -1.41
C GLU A 66 -3.88 3.48 -0.40
N GLY A 67 -2.78 2.74 -0.55
CA GLY A 67 -1.61 2.86 0.30
C GLY A 67 -0.91 4.21 0.15
N LEU A 68 -0.77 4.69 -1.08
CA LEU A 68 -0.17 6.00 -1.38
C LEU A 68 -1.04 7.14 -0.85
N GLU A 69 -2.36 7.07 -1.07
CA GLU A 69 -3.32 8.07 -0.59
C GLU A 69 -3.26 8.20 0.94
N LYS A 70 -3.41 7.08 1.66
CA LYS A 70 -3.32 7.05 3.13
C LYS A 70 -1.95 7.51 3.64
N GLY A 71 -0.87 7.09 2.97
CA GLY A 71 0.48 7.48 3.33
C GLY A 71 0.72 8.99 3.19
N LEU A 72 0.21 9.59 2.11
CA LEU A 72 0.33 11.01 1.86
C LEU A 72 -0.50 11.83 2.85
N GLU A 73 -1.75 11.43 3.11
CA GLU A 73 -2.63 12.09 4.07
C GLU A 73 -2.02 12.09 5.48
N GLN A 74 -1.62 10.92 5.99
CA GLN A 74 -0.99 10.80 7.30
C GLN A 74 0.35 11.54 7.39
N GLY A 75 1.13 11.52 6.31
CA GLY A 75 2.41 12.22 6.24
C GLY A 75 2.23 13.74 6.30
N LEU A 76 1.25 14.26 5.56
CA LEU A 76 0.94 15.69 5.52
C LEU A 76 0.40 16.18 6.87
N GLU A 77 -0.54 15.45 7.48
CA GLU A 77 -1.12 15.80 8.79
C GLU A 77 -0.03 15.87 9.87
N LYS A 78 0.80 14.81 9.99
CA LYS A 78 1.91 14.78 10.94
C LYS A 78 2.94 15.88 10.65
N GLY A 79 3.24 16.13 9.38
CA GLY A 79 4.19 17.17 8.97
C GLY A 79 3.71 18.56 9.35
N LEU A 80 2.43 18.87 9.14
CA LEU A 80 1.83 20.15 9.51
C LEU A 80 1.80 20.33 11.03
N GLU A 81 1.39 19.29 11.78
CA GLU A 81 1.36 19.35 13.24
C GLU A 81 2.76 19.56 13.83
N GLN A 82 3.76 18.81 13.34
CA GLN A 82 5.17 18.97 13.77
C GLN A 82 5.73 20.34 13.40
N GLY A 83 5.43 20.84 12.19
CA GLY A 83 5.86 22.16 11.74
C GLY A 83 5.27 23.28 12.59
N ALA A 84 3.96 23.22 12.86
CA ALA A 84 3.27 24.17 13.73
C ALA A 84 3.84 24.14 15.15
N PHE A 85 4.06 22.95 15.71
CA PHE A 85 4.67 22.79 17.03
C PHE A 85 6.09 23.39 17.09
N GLN A 86 6.95 23.11 16.10
CA GLN A 86 8.32 23.65 16.05
C GLN A 86 8.36 25.17 15.88
N ALA A 87 7.47 25.72 15.04
CA ALA A 87 7.34 27.16 14.86
C ALA A 87 6.93 27.83 16.18
N MET A 88 5.91 27.27 16.86
CA MET A 88 5.44 27.78 18.14
C MET A 88 6.52 27.67 19.25
N LEU A 89 7.22 26.54 19.31
CA LEU A 89 8.33 26.33 20.24
C LEU A 89 9.46 27.35 20.01
N SER A 90 9.75 27.67 18.74
CA SER A 90 10.73 28.70 18.40
C SER A 90 10.29 30.08 18.86
N SER A 91 9.01 30.42 18.70
CA SER A 91 8.43 31.65 19.25
C SER A 91 8.56 31.71 20.76
N VAL A 92 8.26 30.63 21.49
CA VAL A 92 8.45 30.54 22.95
C VAL A 92 9.92 30.80 23.31
N LYS A 93 10.87 30.11 22.66
CA LYS A 93 12.31 30.29 22.89
C LYS A 93 12.77 31.73 22.63
N ASN A 94 12.26 32.36 21.57
CA ASN A 94 12.60 33.74 21.24
C ASN A 94 12.09 34.73 22.29
N LEU A 95 10.88 34.54 22.82
CA LEU A 95 10.37 35.36 23.92
C LEU A 95 11.21 35.18 25.19
N MET A 96 11.62 33.95 25.49
CA MET A 96 12.50 33.69 26.64
C MET A 96 13.87 34.35 26.48
N ALA A 97 14.50 34.22 25.31
CA ALA A 97 15.86 34.72 25.09
C ALA A 97 15.93 36.25 24.91
N ASN A 98 14.99 36.85 24.17
CA ASN A 98 15.07 38.26 23.78
C ASN A 98 14.27 39.19 24.68
N VAL A 99 13.16 38.70 25.26
CA VAL A 99 12.29 39.49 26.15
C VAL A 99 12.56 39.15 27.62
N GLY A 100 13.20 38.01 27.91
CA GLY A 100 13.50 37.57 29.28
C GLY A 100 12.28 36.95 30.00
N MET A 101 11.27 36.52 29.25
CA MET A 101 10.09 35.87 29.82
C MET A 101 10.43 34.47 30.34
N SER A 102 9.74 34.04 31.40
CA SER A 102 9.72 32.61 31.75
C SER A 102 8.96 31.81 30.69
N ALA A 103 9.22 30.50 30.60
CA ALA A 103 8.51 29.61 29.68
C ALA A 103 6.98 29.68 29.88
N ALA A 104 6.50 29.69 31.13
CA ALA A 104 5.07 29.79 31.43
C ALA A 104 4.46 31.10 30.91
N GLN A 105 5.13 32.24 31.15
CA GLN A 105 4.66 33.55 30.67
C GLN A 105 4.66 33.64 29.15
N ALA A 106 5.69 33.11 28.47
CA ALA A 106 5.74 33.07 27.02
C ALA A 106 4.59 32.23 26.43
N MET A 107 4.26 31.10 27.07
CA MET A 107 3.11 30.27 26.68
C MET A 107 1.77 30.95 26.95
N ASP A 108 1.64 31.74 28.03
CA ASP A 108 0.44 32.55 28.29
C ASP A 108 0.25 33.64 27.20
N VAL A 109 1.32 34.34 26.83
CA VAL A 109 1.30 35.38 25.78
C VAL A 109 0.96 34.80 24.41
N LEU A 110 1.48 33.61 24.10
CA LEU A 110 1.19 32.89 22.86
C LEU A 110 -0.12 32.09 22.92
N GLU A 111 -0.88 32.22 24.01
CA GLU A 111 -2.17 31.56 24.22
C GLU A 111 -2.12 30.03 24.05
N ILE A 112 -1.01 29.39 24.41
CA ILE A 112 -0.87 27.93 24.30
C ILE A 112 -1.84 27.26 25.28
N PRO A 113 -2.74 26.37 24.80
CA PRO A 113 -3.70 25.67 25.65
C PRO A 113 -3.02 24.87 26.76
N ALA A 114 -3.60 24.87 27.96
CA ALA A 114 -3.04 24.18 29.12
C ALA A 114 -2.75 22.69 28.85
N ALA A 115 -3.59 22.02 28.05
CA ALA A 115 -3.44 20.62 27.69
C ALA A 115 -2.17 20.32 26.85
N GLU A 116 -1.61 21.32 26.16
CA GLU A 116 -0.44 21.14 25.32
C GLU A 116 0.86 21.59 26.00
N ARG A 117 0.77 22.35 27.10
CA ARG A 117 1.93 22.98 27.76
C ARG A 117 2.98 21.99 28.22
N ASP A 118 2.58 20.81 28.69
CA ASP A 118 3.51 19.75 29.12
C ASP A 118 4.47 19.35 27.99
N ARG A 119 3.96 19.25 26.76
CA ARG A 119 4.78 18.94 25.58
C ARG A 119 5.82 20.03 25.31
N TYR A 120 5.45 21.30 25.48
CA TYR A 120 6.38 22.41 25.32
C TYR A 120 7.40 22.47 26.46
N PHE A 121 6.99 22.25 27.71
CA PHE A 121 7.91 22.21 28.85
C PHE A 121 8.95 21.10 28.69
N LEU A 122 8.55 19.90 28.26
CA LEU A 122 9.47 18.80 27.95
C LEU A 122 10.46 19.16 26.84
N ALA A 123 10.01 19.90 25.80
CA ALA A 123 10.86 20.32 24.67
C ALA A 123 11.76 21.53 24.97
N LEU A 124 11.59 22.17 26.14
CA LEU A 124 12.37 23.33 26.60
C LEU A 124 13.39 22.98 27.69
N GLN A 125 13.35 21.75 28.22
CA GLN A 125 14.40 21.19 29.10
C GLN A 125 15.67 20.91 28.31
#